data_AF-A0A7I7NLC7-F1
#
_entry.id   AF-A0A7I7NLC7-F1
#
_cell.length_a   1.000
_cell.length_b   1.000
_cell.length_c   1.000
_cell.angle_alpha   90.00
_cell.angle_beta   90.00
_cell.angle_gamma   90.00
#
_symmetry.space_group_name_H-M   'P 1'
#
loop_
_entity.id
_entity.type
_entity.pdbx_description
1 polymer ?
#
loop_
_entity_poly.entity_id
_entity_poly.type
_entity_poly.pdbx_seq_one_letter_code
_entity_poly.pdbx_strand_id
1 'polypeptide(L)'
;MGKHFHLTITDTAFTYHRDQAAIDAEAALDGIYVLRTSVDAQALDPAAIVESYKKLANVERDFRIIKSDDLDLRPIHHRLQDRVKAHMLICMLACYLTWHLRKAWAPLTFTDQAPHNGTTP
;
A
#
# COMPACT_ATOMS: atom_id res chain seq x y z
N MET A 1 -5.78 -5.95 16.56
CA MET A 1 -5.45 -6.93 17.62
C MET A 1 -6.70 -7.11 18.48
N GLY A 2 -7.34 -8.29 18.49
CA GLY A 2 -8.54 -8.55 19.30
C GLY A 2 -9.61 -9.45 18.66
N LYS A 3 -9.43 -9.87 17.40
CA LYS A 3 -10.45 -10.58 16.60
C LYS A 3 -10.82 -11.99 17.12
N HIS A 4 -9.96 -12.61 17.93
CA HIS A 4 -10.09 -14.03 18.33
C HIS A 4 -10.24 -14.27 19.84
N PHE A 5 -10.52 -13.22 20.61
CA PHE A 5 -10.64 -13.34 22.06
C PHE A 5 -11.93 -12.70 22.54
N HIS A 6 -12.69 -13.46 23.31
CA HIS A 6 -13.75 -12.92 24.13
C HIS A 6 -13.16 -12.46 25.44
N LEU A 7 -13.32 -11.17 25.72
CA LEU A 7 -12.84 -10.52 26.93
C LEU A 7 -14.05 -10.20 27.81
N THR A 8 -13.97 -10.56 29.08
CA THR A 8 -14.92 -10.12 30.09
C THR A 8 -14.16 -9.40 31.18
N ILE A 9 -14.37 -8.09 31.24
CA ILE A 9 -13.74 -7.20 32.22
C ILE A 9 -14.85 -6.70 33.15
N THR A 10 -14.62 -6.88 34.45
CA THR A 10 -15.47 -6.38 35.55
C THR A 10 -14.61 -5.55 36.49
N ASP A 11 -15.22 -4.90 37.48
CA ASP A 11 -14.50 -4.05 38.43
C ASP A 11 -13.47 -4.81 39.29
N THR A 12 -13.63 -6.14 39.42
CA THR A 12 -12.78 -6.98 40.28
C THR A 12 -12.15 -8.17 39.58
N ALA A 13 -12.54 -8.46 38.33
CA ALA A 13 -12.06 -9.62 37.60
C ALA A 13 -11.90 -9.35 36.10
N PHE A 14 -10.86 -9.96 35.54
CA PHE A 14 -10.59 -10.01 34.12
C PHE A 14 -10.52 -11.49 33.70
N THR A 15 -11.36 -11.89 32.75
CA THR A 15 -11.32 -13.22 32.15
C THR A 15 -11.25 -13.10 30.63
N TYR A 16 -10.56 -14.04 30.00
CA TYR A 16 -10.50 -14.13 28.55
C TYR A 16 -10.57 -15.59 28.11
N HIS A 17 -11.22 -15.83 26.98
CA HIS A 17 -11.17 -17.11 26.30
C HIS A 17 -11.02 -16.90 24.80
N ARG A 18 -10.41 -17.89 24.14
CA ARG A 18 -10.23 -17.89 22.69
C ARG A 18 -11.56 -18.22 22.03
N ASP A 19 -11.92 -17.46 21.01
CA ASP A 19 -12.98 -17.84 20.09
C ASP A 19 -12.41 -18.90 19.12
N GLN A 20 -12.48 -20.16 19.52
CA GLN A 20 -11.90 -21.26 18.75
C GLN A 20 -12.57 -21.40 17.38
N ALA A 21 -13.87 -21.13 17.26
CA ALA A 21 -14.59 -21.19 16.00
C ALA A 21 -14.11 -20.11 15.01
N ALA A 22 -13.89 -18.87 15.48
CA ALA A 22 -13.33 -17.81 14.65
C ALA A 22 -11.87 -18.09 14.24
N ILE A 23 -11.09 -18.73 15.11
CA ILE A 23 -9.71 -19.14 14.80
C ILE A 23 -9.73 -20.25 13.73
N ASP A 24 -10.56 -21.28 13.89
CA ASP A 24 -10.63 -22.40 12.95
C ASP A 24 -11.15 -21.95 11.57
N ALA A 25 -12.10 -21.00 11.54
CA ALA A 25 -12.60 -20.41 10.30
C ALA A 25 -11.53 -19.56 9.57
N GLU A 26 -10.69 -18.85 10.32
CA GLU A 26 -9.55 -18.10 9.74
C GLU A 26 -8.45 -19.07 9.26
N ALA A 27 -8.14 -20.10 10.04
CA ALA A 27 -7.17 -21.13 9.68
C ALA A 27 -7.58 -21.91 8.41
N ALA A 28 -8.89 -22.09 8.17
CA ALA A 28 -9.39 -22.69 6.93
C ALA A 28 -9.08 -21.83 5.68
N LEU A 29 -8.79 -20.54 5.86
CA LEU A 29 -8.38 -19.61 4.80
C LEU A 29 -6.86 -19.41 4.78
N ASP A 30 -6.09 -20.12 5.60
CA ASP A 30 -4.64 -20.01 5.60
C ASP A 30 -4.07 -20.39 4.22
N GLY A 31 -3.23 -19.50 3.68
CA GLY A 31 -2.69 -19.63 2.33
C GLY A 31 -3.63 -19.13 1.22
N ILE A 32 -4.87 -18.75 1.53
CA ILE A 32 -5.81 -18.12 0.60
C ILE A 32 -5.76 -16.61 0.78
N TYR A 33 -5.42 -15.89 -0.28
CA TYR A 33 -5.42 -14.43 -0.26
C TYR A 33 -6.74 -13.89 -0.83
N VAL A 34 -7.63 -13.41 0.05
CA VAL A 34 -8.94 -12.89 -0.34
C VAL A 34 -8.90 -11.37 -0.48
N LEU A 35 -9.23 -10.88 -1.67
CA LEU A 35 -9.46 -9.46 -1.93
C LEU A 35 -10.95 -9.14 -1.80
N ARG A 36 -11.29 -8.26 -0.85
CA ARG A 36 -12.64 -7.71 -0.69
C ARG A 36 -12.65 -6.26 -1.15
N THR A 37 -13.58 -5.92 -2.03
CA THR A 37 -13.78 -4.56 -2.53
C THR A 37 -15.23 -4.11 -2.33
N SER A 38 -15.44 -2.80 -2.20
CA SER A 38 -16.76 -2.18 -2.24
C SER A 38 -17.16 -1.71 -3.65
N VAL A 39 -16.28 -1.93 -4.63
CA VAL A 39 -16.53 -1.59 -6.03
C VAL A 39 -17.54 -2.58 -6.61
N ASP A 40 -18.50 -2.04 -7.37
CA ASP A 40 -19.56 -2.80 -8.00
C ASP A 40 -19.01 -3.75 -9.08
N ALA A 41 -19.63 -4.93 -9.22
CA ALA A 41 -19.15 -5.99 -10.10
C ALA A 41 -19.27 -5.64 -11.59
N GLN A 42 -20.16 -4.73 -11.95
CA GLN A 42 -20.32 -4.22 -13.31
C GLN A 42 -19.27 -3.14 -13.63
N ALA A 43 -18.67 -2.53 -12.60
CA ALA A 43 -17.62 -1.51 -12.76
C ALA A 43 -16.21 -2.11 -12.85
N LEU A 44 -15.93 -3.20 -12.15
CA LEU A 44 -14.61 -3.83 -12.14
C LEU A 44 -14.72 -5.35 -12.04
N ASP A 45 -14.14 -6.06 -13.01
CA ASP A 45 -14.09 -7.51 -12.97
C ASP A 45 -13.04 -8.02 -11.93
N PRO A 46 -13.09 -9.30 -11.56
CA PRO A 46 -12.16 -9.87 -10.57
C PRO A 46 -10.67 -9.74 -10.95
N ALA A 47 -10.32 -9.82 -12.23
CA ALA A 47 -8.93 -9.72 -12.67
C ALA A 47 -8.41 -8.29 -12.53
N ALA A 48 -9.24 -7.31 -12.92
CA ALA A 48 -8.97 -5.89 -12.77
C ALA A 48 -8.91 -5.45 -11.30
N ILE A 49 -9.66 -6.10 -10.40
CA ILE A 49 -9.53 -5.92 -8.94
C ILE A 49 -8.14 -6.36 -8.46
N VAL A 50 -7.69 -7.55 -8.87
CA VAL A 50 -6.35 -8.06 -8.50
C VAL A 50 -5.25 -7.16 -9.05
N GLU A 51 -5.37 -6.73 -10.31
CA GLU A 51 -4.39 -5.82 -10.91
C GLU A 51 -4.35 -4.47 -10.20
N SER A 52 -5.51 -3.89 -9.89
CA SER A 52 -5.63 -2.63 -9.16
C SER A 52 -5.05 -2.72 -7.76
N TYR A 53 -5.28 -3.85 -7.07
CA TYR A 53 -4.65 -4.11 -5.79
C TYR A 53 -3.12 -4.18 -5.90
N LYS A 54 -2.58 -4.90 -6.89
CA LYS A 54 -1.14 -4.99 -7.13
C LYS A 54 -0.51 -3.64 -7.46
N LYS A 55 -1.25 -2.73 -8.12
CA LYS A 55 -0.80 -1.35 -8.38
C LYS A 55 -0.58 -0.54 -7.11
N LEU A 56 -1.09 -0.96 -5.94
CA LEU A 56 -0.77 -0.32 -4.65
C LEU A 56 0.73 -0.32 -4.37
N ALA A 57 1.48 -1.32 -4.84
CA ALA A 57 2.94 -1.35 -4.73
C ALA A 57 3.62 -0.16 -5.42
N ASN A 58 2.98 0.45 -6.43
CA ASN A 58 3.48 1.67 -7.05
C ASN A 58 3.36 2.87 -6.11
N VAL A 59 2.23 2.97 -5.40
CA VAL A 59 2.03 4.00 -4.38
C VAL A 59 3.07 3.88 -3.26
N GLU A 60 3.33 2.66 -2.80
CA GLU A 60 4.39 2.40 -1.79
C GLU A 60 5.78 2.80 -2.29
N ARG A 61 6.08 2.53 -3.57
CA ARG A 61 7.33 2.95 -4.21
C ARG A 61 7.44 4.48 -4.23
N ASP A 62 6.37 5.18 -4.60
CA ASP A 62 6.34 6.65 -4.62
C ASP A 62 6.54 7.23 -3.21
N PHE A 63 5.93 6.62 -2.18
CA PHE A 63 6.17 7.00 -0.78
C PHE A 63 7.61 6.74 -0.33
N ARG A 64 8.28 5.71 -0.85
CA ARG A 64 9.69 5.46 -0.58
C ARG A 64 10.57 6.52 -1.23
N ILE A 65 10.29 6.88 -2.48
CA ILE A 65 10.99 7.95 -3.21
C ILE A 65 10.91 9.27 -2.44
N ILE A 66 9.72 9.62 -1.95
CA ILE A 66 9.49 10.81 -1.11
C ILE A 66 10.34 10.77 0.16
N LYS A 67 10.42 9.60 0.82
CA LYS A 67 11.01 9.50 2.15
C LYS A 67 12.53 9.37 2.15
N SER A 68 13.13 8.76 1.13
CA SER A 68 14.49 8.23 1.25
C SER A 68 15.35 8.23 -0.01
N ASP A 69 14.76 8.22 -1.22
CA ASP A 69 15.58 8.05 -2.43
C ASP A 69 15.88 9.39 -3.13
N ASP A 70 14.84 10.17 -3.48
CA ASP A 70 15.04 11.38 -4.30
C ASP A 70 14.83 12.68 -3.50
N LEU A 71 13.95 12.66 -2.50
CA LEU A 71 13.40 13.89 -1.92
C LEU A 71 13.74 14.11 -0.44
N ASP A 72 14.37 13.11 0.18
CA ASP A 72 14.94 13.19 1.51
C ASP A 72 14.03 13.94 2.50
N LEU A 73 12.84 13.39 2.79
CA LEU A 73 11.94 13.95 3.81
C LEU A 73 12.57 13.93 5.22
N ARG A 74 13.53 13.03 5.47
CA ARG A 74 14.03 12.71 6.82
C ARG A 74 15.27 13.47 7.34
N PRO A 75 16.06 14.26 6.60
CA PRO A 75 17.08 15.11 7.21
C PRO A 75 16.49 16.40 7.81
N ILE A 76 15.29 16.85 7.40
CA ILE A 76 14.72 18.14 7.84
C ILE A 76 13.68 17.95 8.95
N HIS A 77 14.09 18.25 10.19
CA HIS A 77 13.25 18.12 11.37
C HIS A 77 12.46 19.42 11.64
N HIS A 78 11.23 19.50 11.16
CA HIS A 78 10.32 20.60 11.48
C HIS A 78 9.65 20.40 12.85
N ARG A 79 9.62 21.46 13.68
CA ARG A 79 8.96 21.45 15.00
C ARG A 79 7.62 22.18 15.04
N LEU A 80 7.36 23.05 14.06
CA LEU A 80 6.11 23.81 13.94
C LEU A 80 5.18 23.10 12.95
N GLN A 81 3.92 22.93 13.35
CA GLN A 81 2.91 22.20 12.56
C GLN A 81 2.79 22.73 11.13
N ASP A 82 2.80 24.05 10.94
CA ASP A 82 2.64 24.64 9.60
C ASP A 82 3.83 24.37 8.69
N ARG A 83 5.04 24.31 9.26
CA ARG A 83 6.26 23.96 8.50
C ARG A 83 6.26 22.49 8.09
N VAL A 84 5.76 21.61 8.96
CA VAL A 84 5.55 20.19 8.62
C VAL A 84 4.58 20.06 7.44
N LYS A 85 3.43 20.74 7.50
CA LYS A 85 2.43 20.71 6.42
C LYS A 85 2.99 21.26 5.10
N ALA A 86 3.66 22.41 5.14
CA ALA A 86 4.25 23.01 3.95
C ALA A 86 5.33 22.12 3.33
N HIS A 87 6.21 21.52 4.13
CA HIS A 87 7.25 20.63 3.64
C HIS A 87 6.67 19.35 3.02
N MET A 88 5.67 18.74 3.66
CA MET A 88 4.95 17.59 3.10
C MET A 88 4.29 17.93 1.76
N LEU A 89 3.69 19.12 1.63
CA LEU A 89 3.08 19.58 0.38
C LEU A 89 4.12 19.73 -0.73
N ILE A 90 5.23 20.42 -0.46
CA ILE A 90 6.33 20.59 -1.43
C ILE A 90 6.86 19.22 -1.84
N CYS A 91 7.01 18.30 -0.90
CA CYS A 91 7.48 16.95 -1.18
C CYS A 91 6.51 16.18 -2.10
N MET A 92 5.21 16.28 -1.84
CA MET A 92 4.19 15.68 -2.72
C MET A 92 4.23 16.27 -4.14
N LEU A 93 4.40 17.58 -4.26
CA LEU A 93 4.49 18.26 -5.57
C LEU A 93 5.73 17.84 -6.36
N ALA A 94 6.89 17.76 -5.70
CA ALA A 94 8.12 17.32 -6.34
C ALA A 94 8.05 15.83 -6.74
N CYS A 95 7.42 14.96 -5.94
CA CYS A 95 7.16 13.58 -6.34
C CYS A 95 6.28 13.49 -7.59
N TYR A 96 5.21 14.30 -7.64
CA TYR A 96 4.33 14.35 -8.81
C TYR A 96 5.09 14.82 -10.07
N LEU A 97 5.93 15.84 -9.93
CA LEU A 97 6.77 16.33 -11.02
C LEU A 97 7.74 15.25 -11.51
N THR A 98 8.44 14.57 -10.60
CA THR A 98 9.36 13.47 -10.94
C THR A 98 8.64 12.34 -11.66
N TRP A 99 7.46 11.93 -11.19
CA TRP A 99 6.63 10.94 -11.88
C TRP A 99 6.27 11.39 -13.29
N HIS A 100 5.84 12.64 -13.46
CA HIS A 100 5.46 13.18 -14.76
C HIS A 100 6.65 13.26 -15.73
N LEU A 101 7.82 13.67 -15.24
CA LEU A 101 9.06 13.72 -16.03
C LEU A 101 9.49 12.32 -16.47
N ARG A 102 9.48 11.34 -15.57
CA ARG A 102 9.79 9.94 -15.90
C ARG A 102 8.86 9.40 -16.98
N LYS A 103 7.57 9.74 -16.93
CA LYS A 103 6.59 9.37 -17.96
C LYS A 103 6.85 10.07 -19.29
N ALA A 104 7.10 11.37 -19.29
CA ALA A 104 7.33 12.15 -20.50
C ALA A 104 8.63 11.78 -21.21
N TRP A 105 9.67 11.43 -20.46
CA TRP A 105 10.98 11.04 -20.99
C TRP A 105 11.13 9.54 -21.20
N ALA A 106 10.08 8.74 -20.93
CA ALA A 106 10.13 7.30 -21.13
C ALA A 106 10.64 6.86 -22.52
N PRO A 107 10.27 7.54 -23.63
CA PRO A 107 10.81 7.21 -24.95
C PRO A 107 12.30 7.52 -25.11
N LEU A 108 12.82 8.50 -24.37
CA LEU A 108 14.24 8.89 -24.41
C LEU A 108 15.11 8.01 -23.50
N THR A 109 14.51 7.43 -22.46
CA THR A 109 15.20 6.54 -21.51
C THR A 109 14.99 5.06 -21.82
N PHE A 110 14.29 4.72 -22.92
CA PHE A 110 13.94 3.36 -23.33
C PHE A 110 13.20 2.54 -22.24
N THR A 111 12.56 3.23 -21.30
CA THR A 111 11.83 2.61 -20.17
C THR A 111 10.42 2.19 -20.53
N ASP A 112 9.98 2.47 -21.76
CA ASP A 112 8.74 2.04 -22.37
C ASP A 112 8.86 0.71 -23.13
N GLN A 113 10.08 0.23 -23.36
CA GLN A 113 10.32 -1.04 -24.04
C GLN A 113 10.15 -2.22 -23.08
N ALA A 114 9.22 -3.12 -23.39
CA ALA A 114 9.15 -4.42 -22.71
C ALA A 114 10.46 -5.19 -22.98
N PRO A 115 11.02 -5.90 -21.98
CA PRO A 115 12.19 -6.74 -22.21
C PRO A 115 11.90 -7.69 -23.37
N HIS A 116 12.87 -7.83 -24.29
CA HIS A 116 12.76 -8.79 -25.38
C HIS A 116 12.48 -10.18 -24.79
N ASN A 117 11.27 -10.69 -24.99
CA ASN A 117 10.98 -12.10 -24.76
C ASN A 117 11.90 -12.85 -25.74
N GLY A 118 12.96 -13.44 -25.21
CA GLY A 118 13.93 -14.20 -25.99
C GLY A 118 13.25 -15.41 -26.62
N THR A 119 12.67 -15.25 -27.80
CA THR A 119 12.48 -16.37 -28.73
C THR A 119 13.87 -16.73 -29.25
N THR A 120 14.49 -17.68 -28.56
CA THR A 120 15.63 -18.42 -29.12
C THR A 120 15.03 -19.47 -30.09
N PRO A 121 15.59 -19.63 -31.29
CA PRO A 121 15.15 -20.67 -32.24
C PRO A 121 15.42 -22.09 -31.73
#